data_AF-A0A849ZH09-F1
#
_entry.id   AF-A0A849ZH09-F1
#
_cell.length_a   1.000
_cell.length_b   1.000
_cell.length_c   1.000
_cell.angle_alpha   90.00
_cell.angle_beta   90.00
_cell.angle_gamma   90.00
#
_symmetry.space_group_name_H-M   'P 1'
#
loop_
_entity.id
_entity.type
_entity.pdbx_description
1 polymer ?
#
loop_
_entity_poly.entity_id
_entity_poly.type
_entity_poly.pdbx_seq_one_letter_code
_entity_poly.pdbx_strand_id
1 'polypeptide(L)'
;MTDPLFPASGPTPPAPGRRPRAPEAPEELHPAQAFLLRLWTDYRTPVLAGLLMLLALALAISHYGRTQRVRTQEAAIRLNAAATLYNRVVLDRGISREDAERSLRDAITYCDDVRDQYPGTPAAHLALYVKGSCHFERLYHYVGTGEQERSLEYLDQAIAAFREYGEEATGNHDRAKGLIAEASCYENRAFITNDSELMRTAITRLDEAARLGQGSYLEAQALISRARCLEGLGQRDEARLTYEQVIRQRASLAQQRAQGLFSLSTPGGYNDLA
;
A
#
# COMPACT_ATOMS: atom_id res chain seq x y z
N MET A 1 15.15 -51.76 -74.36
CA MET A 1 15.64 -50.36 -74.40
C MET A 1 17.11 -50.41 -74.06
N THR A 2 17.90 -49.77 -74.91
CA THR A 2 19.32 -49.97 -75.17
C THR A 2 20.23 -49.43 -74.07
N ASP A 3 21.11 -50.31 -73.59
CA ASP A 3 22.33 -50.00 -72.83
C ASP A 3 23.30 -49.13 -73.66
N PRO A 4 23.86 -48.05 -73.09
CA PRO A 4 25.07 -47.43 -73.63
C PRO A 4 26.31 -48.03 -72.95
N LEU A 5 27.10 -48.72 -73.78
CA LEU A 5 28.49 -49.10 -73.55
C LEU A 5 29.34 -47.87 -73.19
N PHE A 6 29.96 -47.86 -72.00
CA PHE A 6 31.04 -46.94 -71.67
C PHE A 6 32.42 -47.61 -71.90
N PRO A 7 33.38 -46.91 -72.51
CA PRO A 7 34.70 -47.46 -72.83
C PRO A 7 35.60 -47.57 -71.59
N ALA A 8 36.31 -48.70 -71.51
CA ALA A 8 37.36 -48.97 -70.54
C ALA A 8 38.50 -47.93 -70.68
N SER A 9 38.65 -47.08 -69.65
CA SER A 9 39.74 -46.11 -69.53
C SER A 9 40.92 -46.78 -68.83
N GLY A 10 42.07 -46.84 -69.50
CA GLY A 10 43.31 -47.38 -68.95
C GLY A 10 43.88 -46.55 -67.77
N PRO A 11 44.83 -47.12 -67.01
CA PRO A 11 45.36 -46.49 -65.80
C PRO A 11 46.11 -45.19 -66.12
N THR A 12 45.61 -44.09 -65.59
CA THR A 12 46.23 -42.76 -65.61
C THR A 12 47.54 -42.79 -64.78
N PRO A 13 48.65 -42.25 -65.29
CA PRO A 13 49.90 -42.16 -64.52
C PRO A 13 49.75 -41.28 -63.27
N PRO A 14 50.47 -41.57 -62.18
CA PRO A 14 50.38 -40.81 -60.93
C PRO A 14 50.81 -39.35 -61.15
N ALA A 15 49.94 -38.42 -60.75
CA ALA A 15 50.23 -36.99 -60.77
C ALA A 15 51.48 -36.67 -59.93
N PRO A 16 52.35 -35.75 -60.39
CA PRO A 16 53.55 -35.36 -59.66
C PRO A 16 53.16 -34.83 -58.27
N GLY A 17 53.70 -35.48 -57.24
CA GLY A 17 53.42 -35.15 -55.85
C GLY A 17 53.65 -33.67 -55.58
N ARG A 18 52.57 -32.93 -55.28
CA ARG A 18 52.66 -31.61 -54.66
C ARG A 18 53.38 -31.79 -53.33
N ARG A 19 54.63 -31.33 -53.28
CA ARG A 19 55.38 -31.22 -52.02
C ARG A 19 54.50 -30.48 -51.01
N PRO A 20 54.38 -30.96 -49.77
CA PRO A 20 53.69 -30.22 -48.73
C PRO A 20 54.29 -28.81 -48.67
N ARG A 21 53.45 -27.79 -48.87
CA ARG A 21 53.84 -26.40 -48.62
C ARG A 21 54.32 -26.37 -47.17
N ALA A 22 55.58 -25.99 -46.95
CA ALA A 22 56.09 -25.79 -45.62
C ALA A 22 55.12 -24.84 -44.89
N PRO A 23 54.72 -25.15 -43.64
CA PRO A 23 53.83 -24.27 -42.89
C PRO A 23 54.47 -22.89 -42.85
N GLU A 24 53.76 -21.88 -43.36
CA GLU A 24 54.17 -20.49 -43.22
C GLU A 24 54.44 -20.24 -41.72
N ALA A 25 55.59 -19.65 -41.41
CA ALA A 25 55.96 -19.37 -40.03
C ALA A 25 54.82 -18.57 -39.38
N PRO A 26 54.36 -18.96 -38.17
CA PRO A 26 53.23 -18.31 -37.54
C PRO A 26 53.53 -16.82 -37.42
N GLU A 27 52.67 -16.01 -38.04
CA GLU A 27 52.71 -14.55 -37.98
C GLU A 27 52.78 -14.15 -36.49
N GLU A 28 53.87 -13.51 -36.08
CA GLU A 28 54.09 -13.16 -34.68
C GLU A 28 52.96 -12.23 -34.22
N LEU A 29 52.06 -12.75 -33.38
CA LEU A 29 50.95 -11.99 -32.82
C LEU A 29 51.49 -10.73 -32.16
N HIS A 30 50.91 -9.58 -32.51
CA HIS A 30 51.29 -8.30 -31.94
C HIS A 30 51.22 -8.39 -30.39
N PRO A 31 52.18 -7.85 -29.64
CA PRO A 31 52.26 -8.03 -28.18
C PRO A 31 50.99 -7.59 -27.44
N ALA A 32 50.25 -6.62 -27.98
CA ALA A 32 48.93 -6.24 -27.48
C ALA A 32 47.88 -7.37 -27.57
N GLN A 33 47.88 -8.14 -28.66
CA GLN A 33 46.97 -9.29 -28.84
C GLN A 33 47.33 -10.43 -27.90
N ALA A 34 48.63 -10.72 -27.70
CA ALA A 34 49.10 -11.72 -26.76
C ALA A 34 48.73 -11.36 -25.30
N PHE A 35 48.83 -10.09 -24.92
CA PHE A 35 48.40 -9.60 -23.61
C PHE A 35 46.88 -9.76 -23.41
N LEU A 36 46.07 -9.38 -24.39
CA LEU A 36 44.60 -9.52 -24.31
C LEU A 36 44.16 -10.98 -24.22
N LEU A 37 44.81 -11.88 -24.98
CA LEU A 37 44.54 -13.32 -24.90
C LEU A 37 44.86 -13.88 -23.51
N ARG A 38 46.00 -13.49 -22.93
CA ARG A 38 46.39 -13.92 -21.58
C ARG A 38 45.45 -13.37 -20.51
N LEU A 39 45.05 -12.10 -20.62
CA LEU A 39 44.05 -11.50 -19.74
C LEU A 39 42.72 -12.25 -19.86
N TRP A 40 42.31 -12.61 -21.07
CA TRP A 40 41.07 -13.37 -21.27
C TRP A 40 41.18 -14.79 -20.72
N THR A 41 42.30 -15.50 -20.88
CA THR A 41 42.45 -16.85 -20.33
C THR A 41 42.49 -16.87 -18.81
N ASP A 42 43.16 -15.89 -18.20
CA ASP A 42 43.39 -15.87 -16.75
C ASP A 42 42.16 -15.31 -16.01
N TYR A 43 41.42 -14.38 -16.62
CA TYR A 43 40.26 -13.74 -15.98
C TYR A 43 38.90 -14.24 -16.50
N ARG A 44 38.79 -15.05 -17.57
CA ARG A 44 37.48 -15.53 -18.06
C ARG A 44 36.66 -16.22 -16.99
N THR A 45 37.27 -17.09 -16.19
CA THR A 45 36.55 -17.90 -15.21
C THR A 45 36.00 -17.04 -14.06
N PRO A 46 36.80 -16.18 -13.39
CA PRO A 46 36.27 -15.31 -12.35
C PRO A 46 35.30 -14.25 -12.89
N VAL A 47 35.50 -13.73 -14.11
CA VAL A 47 34.56 -12.78 -14.74
C VAL A 47 33.22 -13.46 -15.03
N LEU A 48 33.24 -14.66 -15.63
CA LEU A 48 32.02 -15.42 -15.88
C LEU A 48 31.31 -15.80 -14.58
N ALA A 49 32.04 -16.22 -13.56
CA ALA A 49 31.47 -16.50 -12.23
C ALA A 49 30.82 -15.24 -11.62
N GLY A 50 31.49 -14.09 -11.73
CA GLY A 50 30.95 -12.80 -11.29
C GLY A 50 29.65 -12.43 -12.02
N LEU A 51 29.63 -12.55 -13.35
CA LEU A 51 28.44 -12.29 -14.16
C LEU A 51 27.28 -13.25 -13.82
N LEU A 52 27.57 -14.53 -13.60
CA LEU A 52 26.56 -15.52 -13.20
C LEU A 52 25.99 -15.22 -11.81
N MET A 53 26.82 -14.78 -10.85
CA MET A 53 26.34 -14.37 -9.52
C MET A 53 25.45 -13.13 -9.61
N LEU A 54 25.82 -12.13 -10.41
CA LEU A 54 24.98 -10.95 -10.65
C LEU A 54 23.65 -11.32 -11.32
N LEU A 55 23.68 -12.22 -12.31
CA LEU A 55 22.48 -12.71 -12.97
C LEU A 55 21.58 -13.47 -11.99
N ALA A 56 22.13 -14.36 -11.16
CA ALA A 56 21.37 -15.10 -10.15
C ALA A 56 20.73 -14.15 -9.13
N LEU A 57 21.47 -13.12 -8.68
CA LEU A 57 20.95 -12.09 -7.78
C LEU A 57 19.82 -11.29 -8.45
N ALA A 58 19.97 -10.89 -9.71
CA ALA A 58 18.94 -10.18 -10.46
C ALA A 58 17.66 -11.03 -10.62
N LEU A 59 17.81 -12.32 -10.91
CA LEU A 59 16.68 -13.25 -11.00
C LEU A 59 15.99 -13.44 -9.64
N ALA A 60 16.76 -13.54 -8.55
CA ALA A 60 16.21 -13.63 -7.19
C ALA A 60 15.41 -12.38 -6.81
N ILE A 61 15.92 -11.18 -7.10
CA ILE A 61 15.21 -9.91 -6.87
C ILE A 61 13.95 -9.84 -7.73
N SER A 62 14.03 -10.23 -9.01
CA SER A 62 12.88 -10.25 -9.92
C SER A 62 11.79 -11.23 -9.47
N HIS A 63 12.19 -12.44 -9.06
CA HIS A 63 11.28 -13.44 -8.53
C HIS A 63 10.62 -12.98 -7.24
N TYR A 64 11.40 -12.46 -6.28
CA TYR A 64 10.88 -11.88 -5.05
C TYR A 64 9.90 -10.74 -5.32
N GLY A 65 10.26 -9.80 -6.21
CA GLY A 65 9.38 -8.70 -6.61
C GLY A 65 8.08 -9.15 -7.25
N ARG A 66 8.11 -10.21 -8.08
CA ARG A 66 6.90 -10.80 -8.67
C ARG A 66 6.01 -11.44 -7.60
N THR A 67 6.60 -12.23 -6.70
CA THR A 67 5.86 -12.86 -5.60
C THR A 67 5.22 -11.82 -4.68
N GLN A 68 5.94 -10.74 -4.33
CA GLN A 68 5.39 -9.65 -3.54
C GLN A 68 4.25 -8.92 -4.26
N ARG A 69 4.35 -8.69 -5.58
CA ARG A 69 3.25 -8.08 -6.35
C ARG A 69 1.99 -8.95 -6.35
N VAL A 70 2.14 -10.26 -6.54
CA VAL A 70 1.01 -11.20 -6.49
C VAL A 70 0.37 -11.19 -5.10
N ARG A 71 1.17 -11.29 -4.04
CA ARG A 71 0.67 -11.22 -2.65
C ARG A 71 -0.08 -9.92 -2.37
N THR A 72 0.45 -8.77 -2.79
CA THR A 72 -0.22 -7.47 -2.60
C THR A 72 -1.52 -7.37 -3.41
N GLN A 73 -1.57 -7.92 -4.62
CA GLN A 73 -2.79 -7.96 -5.43
C GLN A 73 -3.88 -8.84 -4.79
N GLU A 74 -3.51 -10.03 -4.32
CA GLU A 74 -4.44 -10.94 -3.63
C GLU A 74 -4.99 -10.32 -2.35
N ALA A 75 -4.13 -9.68 -1.55
CA ALA A 75 -4.53 -8.96 -0.35
C ALA A 75 -5.52 -7.82 -0.67
N ALA A 76 -5.26 -7.05 -1.73
CA ALA A 76 -6.12 -5.95 -2.16
C ALA A 76 -7.50 -6.44 -2.66
N ILE A 77 -7.56 -7.56 -3.39
CA ILE A 77 -8.82 -8.16 -3.84
C ILE A 77 -9.69 -8.56 -2.63
N ARG A 78 -9.09 -9.20 -1.63
CA ARG A 78 -9.80 -9.60 -0.40
C ARG A 78 -10.26 -8.41 0.43
N LEU A 79 -9.42 -7.39 0.58
CA LEU A 79 -9.81 -6.16 1.26
C LEU A 79 -10.98 -5.47 0.53
N ASN A 80 -11.01 -5.48 -0.80
CA ASN A 80 -12.11 -4.93 -1.57
C ASN A 80 -13.43 -5.69 -1.31
N ALA A 81 -13.38 -7.02 -1.09
CA ALA A 81 -14.55 -7.78 -0.67
C ALA A 81 -15.08 -7.30 0.69
N ALA A 82 -14.20 -7.09 1.68
CA ALA A 82 -14.58 -6.51 2.97
C ALA A 82 -15.19 -5.10 2.81
N ALA A 83 -14.55 -4.22 2.04
CA ALA A 83 -15.03 -2.87 1.78
C ALA A 83 -16.38 -2.85 1.07
N THR A 84 -16.63 -3.78 0.14
CA THR A 84 -17.92 -3.92 -0.54
C THR A 84 -19.04 -4.28 0.44
N LEU A 85 -18.78 -5.21 1.36
CA LEU A 85 -19.74 -5.59 2.40
C LEU A 85 -20.02 -4.43 3.36
N TYR A 86 -18.98 -3.71 3.80
CA TYR A 86 -19.11 -2.51 4.61
C TYR A 86 -19.93 -1.41 3.89
N ASN A 87 -19.56 -1.08 2.65
CA ASN A 87 -20.23 -0.04 1.86
C ASN A 87 -21.69 -0.38 1.58
N ARG A 88 -22.04 -1.66 1.44
CA ARG A 88 -23.43 -2.09 1.32
C ARG A 88 -24.24 -1.62 2.53
N VAL A 89 -23.72 -1.76 3.75
CA VAL A 89 -24.44 -1.35 4.97
C VAL A 89 -24.55 0.17 5.07
N VAL A 90 -23.47 0.90 4.76
CA VAL A 90 -23.44 2.36 4.85
C VAL A 90 -24.35 3.02 3.81
N LEU A 91 -24.44 2.46 2.59
CA LEU A 91 -25.16 3.07 1.47
C LEU A 91 -26.62 2.61 1.36
N ASP A 92 -26.94 1.38 1.76
CA ASP A 92 -28.30 0.85 1.66
C ASP A 92 -29.13 1.18 2.92
N ARG A 93 -29.86 2.30 2.85
CA ARG A 93 -30.77 2.72 3.95
C ARG A 93 -31.94 1.77 4.21
N GLY A 94 -32.20 0.82 3.30
CA GLY A 94 -33.28 -0.16 3.43
C GLY A 94 -32.83 -1.51 3.97
N ILE A 95 -31.53 -1.69 4.27
CA ILE A 95 -31.01 -2.97 4.75
C ILE A 95 -31.63 -3.35 6.11
N SER A 96 -32.00 -4.61 6.26
CA SER A 96 -32.48 -5.11 7.54
C SER A 96 -31.35 -5.11 8.57
N ARG A 97 -31.69 -4.91 9.85
CA ARG A 97 -30.69 -4.94 10.95
C ARG A 97 -29.91 -6.25 10.96
N GLU A 98 -30.57 -7.37 10.70
CA GLU A 98 -29.92 -8.69 10.68
C GLU A 98 -28.95 -8.84 9.50
N ASP A 99 -29.34 -8.38 8.31
CA ASP A 99 -28.46 -8.43 7.13
C ASP A 99 -27.28 -7.47 7.24
N ALA A 100 -27.48 -6.30 7.86
CA ALA A 100 -26.41 -5.36 8.16
C ALA A 100 -25.39 -5.98 9.13
N GLU A 101 -25.86 -6.52 10.25
CA GLU A 101 -25.03 -7.20 11.26
C GLU A 101 -24.25 -8.38 10.67
N ARG A 102 -24.89 -9.18 9.80
CA ARG A 102 -24.23 -10.27 9.07
C ARG A 102 -23.14 -9.73 8.13
N SER A 103 -23.45 -8.71 7.33
CA SER A 103 -22.50 -8.12 6.37
C SER A 103 -21.29 -7.50 7.08
N LEU A 104 -21.49 -6.82 8.21
CA LEU A 104 -20.40 -6.23 8.99
C LEU A 104 -19.51 -7.31 9.63
N ARG A 105 -20.10 -8.40 10.13
CA ARG A 105 -19.35 -9.54 10.68
C ARG A 105 -18.51 -10.25 9.61
N ASP A 106 -19.09 -10.47 8.44
CA ASP A 106 -18.38 -11.06 7.30
C ASP A 106 -17.23 -10.13 6.85
N ALA A 107 -17.46 -8.81 6.79
CA ALA A 107 -16.43 -7.83 6.48
C ALA A 107 -15.26 -7.85 7.48
N ILE A 108 -15.55 -7.93 8.78
CA ILE A 108 -14.53 -8.06 9.84
C ILE A 108 -13.72 -9.35 9.64
N THR A 109 -14.38 -10.47 9.31
CA THR A 109 -13.72 -11.75 9.06
C THR A 109 -12.75 -11.67 7.87
N TYR A 110 -13.17 -11.02 6.77
CA TYR A 110 -12.27 -10.74 5.64
C TYR A 110 -11.10 -9.83 6.02
N CYS A 111 -11.30 -8.84 6.89
CA CYS A 111 -10.22 -7.98 7.37
C CYS A 111 -9.19 -8.79 8.16
N ASP A 112 -9.63 -9.66 9.07
CA ASP A 112 -8.75 -10.53 9.86
C ASP A 112 -7.99 -11.51 8.96
N ASP A 113 -8.66 -12.14 7.99
CA ASP A 113 -8.02 -13.00 6.99
C ASP A 113 -6.92 -12.28 6.20
N VAL A 114 -7.13 -11.01 5.84
CA VAL A 114 -6.13 -10.22 5.11
C VAL A 114 -4.92 -9.94 5.99
N ARG A 115 -5.13 -9.61 7.27
CA ARG A 115 -4.04 -9.36 8.22
C ARG A 115 -3.21 -10.61 8.48
N ASP A 116 -3.87 -11.75 8.69
CA ASP A 116 -3.21 -13.01 9.03
C ASP A 116 -2.44 -13.59 7.83
N GLN A 117 -3.01 -13.54 6.63
CA GLN A 117 -2.42 -14.18 5.45
C GLN A 117 -1.44 -13.28 4.69
N TYR A 118 -1.59 -11.95 4.80
CA TYR A 118 -0.77 -10.97 4.06
C TYR A 118 -0.16 -9.90 4.96
N PRO A 119 0.54 -10.29 6.05
CA PRO A 119 1.11 -9.33 7.00
C PRO A 119 2.13 -8.41 6.33
N GLY A 120 2.16 -7.16 6.75
CA GLY A 120 3.06 -6.12 6.23
C GLY A 120 2.70 -5.57 4.84
N THR A 121 1.60 -6.05 4.22
CA THR A 121 1.09 -5.42 3.00
C THR A 121 0.29 -4.16 3.33
N PRO A 122 0.21 -3.16 2.42
CA PRO A 122 -0.66 -1.99 2.63
C PRO A 122 -2.13 -2.36 2.84
N ALA A 123 -2.59 -3.46 2.24
CA ALA A 123 -3.94 -3.96 2.42
C ALA A 123 -4.19 -4.50 3.83
N ALA A 124 -3.22 -5.19 4.44
CA ALA A 124 -3.32 -5.62 5.84
C ALA A 124 -3.39 -4.43 6.80
N HIS A 125 -2.64 -3.37 6.53
CA HIS A 125 -2.74 -2.14 7.31
C HIS A 125 -4.12 -1.47 7.15
N LEU A 126 -4.60 -1.30 5.92
CA LEU A 126 -5.92 -0.69 5.66
C LEU A 126 -7.09 -1.55 6.18
N ALA A 127 -6.92 -2.88 6.28
CA ALA A 127 -7.90 -3.78 6.88
C ALA A 127 -8.22 -3.42 8.34
N LEU A 128 -7.26 -2.89 9.10
CA LEU A 128 -7.49 -2.39 10.46
C LEU A 128 -8.51 -1.24 10.48
N TYR A 129 -8.34 -0.28 9.56
CA TYR A 129 -9.25 0.86 9.47
C TYR A 129 -10.67 0.44 9.04
N VAL A 130 -10.77 -0.49 8.09
CA VAL A 130 -12.08 -1.04 7.67
C VAL A 130 -12.72 -1.83 8.81
N LYS A 131 -11.96 -2.65 9.53
CA LYS A 131 -12.44 -3.38 10.72
C LYS A 131 -12.95 -2.43 11.79
N GLY A 132 -12.19 -1.40 12.13
CA GLY A 132 -12.61 -0.35 13.07
C GLY A 132 -13.91 0.32 12.64
N SER A 133 -14.02 0.69 11.35
CA SER A 133 -15.24 1.25 10.77
C SER A 133 -16.43 0.30 10.86
N CYS A 134 -16.22 -1.02 10.66
CA CYS A 134 -17.29 -2.01 10.80
C CYS A 134 -17.82 -2.08 12.24
N HIS A 135 -16.92 -2.12 13.23
CA HIS A 135 -17.32 -2.09 14.65
C HIS A 135 -18.02 -0.76 15.00
N PHE A 136 -17.52 0.36 14.47
CA PHE A 136 -18.14 1.67 14.67
C PHE A 136 -19.54 1.74 14.05
N GLU A 137 -19.78 1.20 12.85
CA GLU A 137 -21.13 1.17 12.27
C GLU A 137 -22.08 0.23 13.02
N ARG A 138 -21.57 -0.89 13.56
CA ARG A 138 -22.38 -1.78 14.41
C ARG A 138 -22.97 -1.05 15.61
N LEU A 139 -22.32 -0.02 16.15
CA LEU A 139 -22.87 0.83 17.19
C LEU A 139 -24.28 1.36 16.84
N TYR A 140 -24.44 1.95 15.67
CA TYR A 140 -25.65 2.69 15.30
C TYR A 140 -26.89 1.79 15.20
N HIS A 141 -26.71 0.47 15.04
CA HIS A 141 -27.81 -0.48 15.06
C HIS A 141 -28.34 -0.82 16.47
N TYR A 142 -27.64 -0.40 17.53
CA TYR A 142 -27.99 -0.69 18.93
C TYR A 142 -28.23 0.59 19.76
N VAL A 143 -27.88 1.76 19.24
CA VAL A 143 -28.22 3.04 19.86
C VAL A 143 -29.74 3.17 19.94
N GLY A 144 -30.26 3.39 21.16
CA GLY A 144 -31.69 3.59 21.41
C GLY A 144 -32.52 2.30 21.55
N THR A 145 -31.93 1.10 21.41
CA THR A 145 -32.67 -0.17 21.58
C THR A 145 -32.73 -0.69 23.02
N GLY A 146 -32.09 0.02 23.96
CA GLY A 146 -31.87 -0.45 25.33
C GLY A 146 -30.66 -1.39 25.48
N GLU A 147 -29.99 -1.76 24.38
CA GLU A 147 -28.79 -2.61 24.38
C GLU A 147 -27.51 -1.77 24.50
N GLN A 148 -27.43 -0.93 25.53
CA GLN A 148 -26.32 0.00 25.72
C GLN A 148 -24.97 -0.72 25.92
N GLU A 149 -24.93 -1.84 26.63
CA GLU A 149 -23.69 -2.58 26.87
C GLU A 149 -23.05 -3.07 25.56
N ARG A 150 -23.84 -3.58 24.62
CA ARG A 150 -23.37 -4.00 23.28
C ARG A 150 -22.81 -2.83 22.48
N SER A 151 -23.47 -1.67 22.57
CA SER A 151 -23.01 -0.44 21.94
C SER A 151 -21.61 -0.04 22.44
N LEU A 152 -21.38 -0.16 23.75
CA LEU A 152 -20.09 0.13 24.36
C LEU A 152 -19.01 -0.91 23.99
N GLU A 153 -19.38 -2.20 23.91
CA GLU A 153 -18.47 -3.25 23.46
C GLU A 153 -17.97 -3.00 22.03
N TYR A 154 -18.86 -2.63 21.10
CA TYR A 154 -18.46 -2.32 19.74
C TYR A 154 -17.58 -1.08 19.64
N LEU A 155 -17.83 -0.06 20.48
CA LEU A 155 -16.94 1.09 20.59
C LEU A 155 -15.54 0.70 21.07
N ASP A 156 -15.43 -0.21 22.03
CA ASP A 156 -14.13 -0.69 22.52
C ASP A 156 -13.36 -1.48 21.45
N GLN A 157 -14.07 -2.30 20.67
CA GLN A 157 -13.50 -3.01 19.53
C GLN A 157 -13.05 -2.04 18.41
N ALA A 158 -13.84 -1.00 18.12
CA ALA A 158 -13.48 0.03 17.15
C ALA A 158 -12.26 0.83 17.59
N ILE A 159 -12.21 1.25 18.87
CA ILE A 159 -11.07 1.95 19.48
C ILE A 159 -9.80 1.13 19.35
N ALA A 160 -9.85 -0.17 19.67
CA ALA A 160 -8.70 -1.06 19.56
C ALA A 160 -8.18 -1.13 18.12
N ALA A 161 -9.06 -1.33 17.14
CA ALA A 161 -8.68 -1.43 15.74
C ALA A 161 -8.12 -0.11 15.16
N PHE A 162 -8.74 1.04 15.48
CA PHE A 162 -8.24 2.34 15.02
C PHE A 162 -6.94 2.76 15.69
N ARG A 163 -6.74 2.41 16.96
CA ARG A 163 -5.47 2.62 17.65
C ARG A 163 -4.37 1.80 17.00
N GLU A 164 -4.60 0.51 16.77
CA GLU A 164 -3.64 -0.38 16.09
C GLU A 164 -3.31 0.15 14.68
N TYR A 165 -4.32 0.62 13.93
CA TYR A 165 -4.09 1.29 12.65
C TYR A 165 -3.20 2.53 12.79
N GLY A 166 -3.44 3.40 13.77
CA GLY A 166 -2.61 4.58 13.99
C GLY A 166 -1.18 4.26 14.46
N GLU A 167 -0.99 3.19 15.23
CA GLU A 167 0.30 2.76 15.77
C GLU A 167 1.17 2.06 14.71
N GLU A 168 0.57 1.27 13.81
CA GLU A 168 1.27 0.62 12.69
C GLU A 168 1.59 1.57 11.52
N ALA A 169 1.02 2.78 11.52
CA ALA A 169 1.16 3.73 10.42
C ALA A 169 2.61 4.20 10.25
N THR A 170 3.16 4.07 9.04
CA THR A 170 4.51 4.57 8.72
C THR A 170 4.54 6.08 8.41
N GLY A 171 3.37 6.70 8.19
CA GLY A 171 3.25 8.09 7.77
C GLY A 171 2.30 8.89 8.66
N ASN A 172 2.54 10.20 8.74
CA ASN A 172 1.72 11.12 9.53
C ASN A 172 0.25 11.14 9.09
N HIS A 173 -0.02 10.92 7.79
CA HIS A 173 -1.37 10.94 7.24
C HIS A 173 -2.25 9.82 7.84
N ASP A 174 -1.81 8.56 7.70
CA ASP A 174 -2.54 7.41 8.25
C ASP A 174 -2.65 7.48 9.78
N ARG A 175 -1.57 7.93 10.45
CA ARG A 175 -1.60 8.15 11.91
C ARG A 175 -2.63 9.20 12.32
N ALA A 176 -2.70 10.34 11.63
CA ALA A 176 -3.70 11.37 11.89
C ALA A 176 -5.13 10.83 11.65
N LYS A 177 -5.32 10.06 10.58
CA LYS A 177 -6.60 9.42 10.26
C LYS A 177 -7.04 8.42 11.34
N GLY A 178 -6.12 7.60 11.85
CA GLY A 178 -6.38 6.69 12.98
C GLY A 178 -6.79 7.43 14.26
N LEU A 179 -6.07 8.50 14.60
CA LEU A 179 -6.38 9.34 15.76
C LEU A 179 -7.76 10.02 15.66
N ILE A 180 -8.14 10.50 14.47
CA ILE A 180 -9.48 11.08 14.25
C ILE A 180 -10.57 10.02 14.48
N ALA A 181 -10.39 8.82 13.91
CA ALA A 181 -11.36 7.74 14.06
C ALA A 181 -11.46 7.22 15.51
N GLU A 182 -10.32 7.08 16.20
CA GLU A 182 -10.29 6.75 17.64
C GLU A 182 -11.01 7.83 18.47
N ALA A 183 -10.77 9.11 18.18
CA ALA A 183 -11.43 10.23 18.86
C ALA A 183 -12.95 10.23 18.64
N SER A 184 -13.42 9.92 17.43
CA SER A 184 -14.86 9.78 17.16
C SER A 184 -15.49 8.66 17.98
N CYS A 185 -14.76 7.57 18.25
CA CYS A 185 -15.26 6.52 19.14
C CYS A 185 -15.36 7.02 20.59
N TYR A 186 -14.34 7.74 21.09
CA TYR A 186 -14.39 8.35 22.42
C TYR A 186 -15.53 9.36 22.56
N GLU A 187 -15.75 10.20 21.56
CA GLU A 187 -16.86 11.16 21.53
C GLU A 187 -18.22 10.45 21.63
N ASN A 188 -18.46 9.40 20.82
CA ASN A 188 -19.71 8.65 20.89
C ASN A 188 -19.87 7.92 22.23
N ARG A 189 -18.79 7.34 22.76
CA ARG A 189 -18.80 6.72 24.09
C ARG A 189 -19.14 7.73 25.18
N ALA A 190 -18.57 8.94 25.11
CA ALA A 190 -18.86 10.04 26.02
C ALA A 190 -20.34 10.42 25.98
N PHE A 191 -20.95 10.53 24.79
CA PHE A 191 -22.37 10.82 24.65
C PHE A 191 -23.26 9.74 25.27
N ILE A 192 -22.92 8.46 25.10
CA ILE A 192 -23.69 7.34 25.65
C ILE A 192 -23.57 7.24 27.18
N THR A 193 -22.40 7.55 27.72
CA THR A 193 -22.09 7.39 29.16
C THR A 193 -22.20 8.68 29.96
N ASN A 194 -22.37 9.82 29.29
CA ASN A 194 -22.27 11.15 29.86
C ASN A 194 -20.94 11.41 30.60
N ASP A 195 -19.85 10.82 30.11
CA ASP A 195 -18.50 10.95 30.68
C ASP A 195 -17.69 12.03 29.95
N SER A 196 -17.49 13.16 30.63
CA SER A 196 -16.74 14.30 30.09
C SER A 196 -15.23 14.03 29.94
N GLU A 197 -14.65 13.08 30.67
CA GLU A 197 -13.23 12.74 30.55
C GLU A 197 -12.93 12.03 29.23
N LEU A 198 -13.90 11.29 28.69
CA LEU A 198 -13.81 10.72 27.34
C LEU A 198 -13.80 11.82 26.26
N MET A 199 -14.55 12.92 26.44
CA MET A 199 -14.46 14.08 25.53
C MET A 199 -13.09 14.76 25.59
N ARG A 200 -12.50 14.92 26.79
CA ARG A 200 -11.14 15.45 26.93
C ARG A 200 -10.10 14.54 26.27
N THR A 201 -10.30 13.23 26.39
CA THR A 201 -9.47 12.21 25.71
C THR A 201 -9.57 12.37 24.19
N ALA A 202 -10.78 12.49 23.65
CA ALA A 202 -11.01 12.74 22.23
C ALA A 202 -10.29 14.02 21.76
N ILE A 203 -10.42 15.14 22.49
CA ILE A 203 -9.73 16.41 22.18
C ILE A 203 -8.21 16.21 22.10
N THR A 204 -7.61 15.48 23.04
CA THR A 204 -6.16 15.22 23.05
C THR A 204 -5.72 14.49 21.79
N ARG A 205 -6.49 13.48 21.35
CA ARG A 205 -6.22 12.73 20.11
C ARG A 205 -6.37 13.63 18.87
N LEU A 206 -7.38 14.49 18.86
CA LEU A 206 -7.66 15.42 17.76
C LEU A 206 -6.61 16.52 17.64
N ASP A 207 -6.08 17.02 18.76
CA ASP A 207 -4.97 17.98 18.75
C ASP A 207 -3.70 17.36 18.16
N GLU A 208 -3.40 16.09 18.49
CA GLU A 208 -2.30 15.35 17.86
C GLU A 208 -2.56 15.12 16.36
N ALA A 209 -3.78 14.73 15.97
CA ALA A 209 -4.15 14.53 14.58
C ALA A 209 -4.04 15.81 13.75
N ALA A 210 -4.50 16.95 14.28
CA ALA A 210 -4.42 18.25 13.62
C ALA A 210 -2.97 18.66 13.36
N ARG A 211 -2.08 18.43 14.33
CA ARG A 211 -0.64 18.68 14.19
C ARG A 211 0.00 17.77 13.14
N LEU A 212 -0.33 16.47 13.13
CA LEU A 212 0.20 15.52 12.15
C LEU A 212 -0.31 15.78 10.73
N GLY A 213 -1.56 16.23 10.61
CA GLY A 213 -2.24 16.55 9.36
C GLY A 213 -2.12 18.01 8.92
N GLN A 214 -1.20 18.81 9.47
CA GLN A 214 -1.10 20.25 9.23
C GLN A 214 -1.11 20.60 7.72
N GLY A 215 -1.97 21.54 7.33
CA GLY A 215 -2.17 21.99 5.96
C GLY A 215 -3.00 21.04 5.08
N SER A 216 -3.43 19.89 5.59
CA SER A 216 -4.26 18.91 4.87
C SER A 216 -5.74 19.01 5.25
N TYR A 217 -6.59 18.23 4.57
CA TYR A 217 -8.00 18.12 4.96
C TYR A 217 -8.18 17.47 6.34
N LEU A 218 -7.23 16.62 6.77
CA LEU A 218 -7.28 15.95 8.07
C LEU A 218 -7.12 16.94 9.23
N GLU A 219 -6.34 18.02 9.06
CA GLU A 219 -6.30 19.11 10.05
C GLU A 219 -7.70 19.73 10.22
N ALA A 220 -8.35 20.09 9.11
CA ALA A 220 -9.69 20.66 9.15
C ALA A 220 -10.71 19.70 9.79
N GLN A 221 -10.64 18.40 9.44
CA GLN A 221 -11.51 17.38 10.03
C GLN A 221 -11.27 17.23 11.54
N ALA A 222 -10.01 17.19 11.97
CA ALA A 222 -9.66 17.09 13.38
C ALA A 222 -10.15 18.31 14.18
N LEU A 223 -9.97 19.52 13.65
CA LEU A 223 -10.43 20.76 14.27
C LEU A 223 -11.98 20.83 14.36
N ILE A 224 -12.71 20.37 13.34
CA ILE A 224 -14.17 20.28 13.38
C ILE A 224 -14.63 19.32 14.49
N SER A 225 -14.05 18.12 14.55
CA SER A 225 -14.38 17.15 15.60
C SER A 225 -13.99 17.65 16.99
N ARG A 226 -12.89 18.42 17.10
CA ARG A 226 -12.46 19.05 18.36
C ARG A 226 -13.50 20.05 18.83
N ALA A 227 -13.97 20.90 17.93
CA ALA A 227 -15.01 21.88 18.24
C ALA A 227 -16.31 21.21 18.72
N ARG A 228 -16.73 20.09 18.12
CA ARG A 228 -17.87 19.30 18.62
C ARG A 228 -17.67 18.77 20.04
N CYS A 229 -16.48 18.26 20.34
CA CYS A 229 -16.17 17.81 21.71
C CYS A 229 -16.21 18.98 22.70
N LEU A 230 -15.71 20.16 22.32
CA LEU A 230 -15.80 21.38 23.12
C LEU A 230 -17.25 21.82 23.35
N GLU A 231 -18.12 21.71 22.34
CA GLU A 231 -19.56 21.96 22.50
C GLU A 231 -20.19 20.99 23.50
N GLY A 232 -19.83 19.71 23.42
CA GLY A 232 -20.24 18.67 24.36
C GLY A 232 -19.81 18.94 25.81
N LEU A 233 -18.64 19.58 25.99
CA LEU A 233 -18.14 20.05 27.29
C LEU A 233 -18.73 21.42 27.72
N GLY A 234 -19.59 22.04 26.91
CA GLY A 234 -20.17 23.36 27.19
C GLY A 234 -19.23 24.54 26.91
N GLN A 235 -18.04 24.31 26.33
CA GLN A 235 -17.02 25.33 26.02
C GLN A 235 -17.30 26.02 24.68
N ARG A 236 -18.49 26.64 24.56
CA ARG A 236 -19.03 27.16 23.29
C ARG A 236 -18.18 28.25 22.62
N ASP A 237 -17.58 29.14 23.41
CA ASP A 237 -16.72 30.20 22.84
C ASP A 237 -15.47 29.62 22.18
N GLU A 238 -14.85 28.62 22.80
CA GLU A 238 -13.67 27.94 22.25
C GLU A 238 -14.04 27.11 21.00
N ALA A 239 -15.19 26.44 21.03
CA ALA A 239 -15.71 25.72 19.86
C ALA A 239 -15.93 26.68 18.67
N ARG A 240 -16.58 27.83 18.90
CA ARG A 240 -16.78 28.87 17.87
C ARG A 240 -15.45 29.31 17.27
N LEU A 241 -14.46 29.65 18.10
CA LEU A 241 -13.14 30.07 17.64
C LEU A 241 -12.45 28.98 16.80
N THR A 242 -12.62 27.71 17.18
CA THR A 242 -12.09 26.55 16.45
C THR A 242 -12.75 26.41 15.08
N TYR A 243 -14.09 26.53 14.98
CA TYR A 243 -14.77 26.52 13.68
C TYR A 243 -14.36 27.69 12.78
N GLU A 244 -14.24 28.90 13.35
CA GLU A 244 -13.78 30.07 12.60
C GLU A 244 -12.34 29.89 12.05
N GLN A 245 -11.46 29.23 12.81
CA GLN A 245 -10.12 28.88 12.34
C GLN A 245 -10.20 28.02 11.08
N VAL A 246 -11.03 26.97 11.08
CA VAL A 246 -11.21 26.10 9.90
C VAL A 246 -11.74 26.88 8.70
N ILE A 247 -12.72 27.77 8.90
CA ILE A 247 -13.26 28.62 7.83
C ILE A 247 -12.15 29.51 7.24
N ARG A 248 -11.35 30.18 8.08
CA ARG A 248 -10.24 31.03 7.62
C ARG A 248 -9.18 30.24 6.85
N GLN A 249 -8.78 29.07 7.35
CA GLN A 249 -7.81 28.19 6.69
C GLN A 249 -8.31 27.76 5.29
N ARG A 250 -9.57 27.31 5.19
CA ARG A 250 -10.17 26.85 3.92
C ARG A 250 -10.34 27.99 2.92
N ALA A 251 -10.75 29.18 3.37
CA ALA A 251 -10.84 30.36 2.53
C ALA A 251 -9.47 30.76 1.97
N SER A 252 -8.41 30.74 2.80
CA SER A 252 -7.04 31.02 2.37
C SER A 252 -6.55 30.01 1.32
N LEU A 253 -6.78 28.71 1.53
CA LEU A 253 -6.41 27.66 0.56
C LEU A 253 -7.16 27.82 -0.77
N ALA A 254 -8.46 28.15 -0.73
CA ALA A 254 -9.24 28.42 -1.94
C ALA A 254 -8.69 29.63 -2.72
N GLN A 255 -8.30 30.69 -2.01
CA GLN A 255 -7.69 31.88 -2.63
C GLN A 255 -6.32 31.55 -3.25
N GLN A 256 -5.45 30.80 -2.56
CA GLN A 256 -4.16 30.37 -3.11
C GLN A 256 -4.32 29.52 -4.38
N ARG A 257 -5.31 28.62 -4.40
CA ARG A 257 -5.65 27.83 -5.60
C ARG A 257 -6.14 28.70 -6.75
N ALA A 258 -7.03 29.66 -6.48
CA ALA A 258 -7.52 30.60 -7.49
C ALA A 258 -6.40 31.47 -8.09
N GLN A 259 -5.36 31.77 -7.31
CA GLN A 259 -4.19 32.55 -7.75
C GLN A 259 -3.13 31.72 -8.47
N GLY A 260 -3.34 30.41 -8.67
CA GLY A 260 -2.34 29.52 -9.26
C GLY A 260 -1.09 29.32 -8.40
N LEU A 261 -1.13 29.76 -7.13
CA LEU A 261 -0.02 29.63 -6.17
C LEU A 261 0.01 28.24 -5.51
N PHE A 262 -0.99 27.41 -5.78
CA PHE A 262 -1.06 26.05 -5.26
C PHE A 262 -0.33 25.08 -6.22
N SER A 263 0.98 24.91 -6.01
CA SER A 263 1.72 23.79 -6.59
C SER A 263 1.24 22.50 -5.93
N LEU A 264 0.79 21.51 -6.71
CA LEU A 264 0.33 20.18 -6.27
C LEU A 264 1.43 19.30 -5.63
N SER A 265 2.51 19.90 -5.15
CA SER A 265 3.63 19.24 -4.48
C SER A 265 3.36 19.02 -2.98
N THR A 266 2.15 18.60 -2.62
CA THR A 266 1.92 18.00 -1.30
C THR A 266 2.27 16.51 -1.36
N PRO A 267 3.20 16.01 -0.54
CA PRO A 267 3.49 14.59 -0.45
C PRO A 267 2.26 13.87 0.10
N GLY A 268 1.64 13.02 -0.72
CA GLY A 268 0.40 12.30 -0.38
C GLY A 268 -0.68 12.31 -1.47
N GLY A 269 -0.43 12.93 -2.63
CA GLY A 269 -1.38 13.00 -3.73
C GLY A 269 -1.74 11.65 -4.33
N TYR A 270 -2.77 10.99 -3.80
CA TYR A 270 -3.71 10.13 -4.52
C TYR A 270 -5.06 10.12 -3.78
N ASN A 271 -6.12 10.63 -4.44
CA ASN A 271 -7.55 10.43 -4.13
C ASN A 271 -8.20 11.10 -2.90
N ASP A 272 -7.91 12.38 -2.60
CA ASP A 272 -8.74 13.18 -1.65
C ASP A 272 -10.01 13.79 -2.30
N LEU A 273 -10.59 13.12 -3.30
CA LEU A 273 -11.85 13.50 -3.95
C LEU A 273 -12.78 12.28 -4.09
N ALA A 274 -13.41 11.90 -2.98
CA ALA A 274 -14.74 11.28 -2.92
C ALA A 274 -15.23 11.28 -1.46
#